data_AF-A0ABD3DYP7-F1
#
_entry.id   AF-A0ABD3DYP7-F1
#
_cell.length_a   1.000
_cell.length_b   1.000
_cell.length_c   1.000
_cell.angle_alpha   90.00
_cell.angle_beta   90.00
_cell.angle_gamma   90.00
#
_symmetry.space_group_name_H-M   'P 1'
#
loop_
_entity.id
_entity.type
_entity.pdbx_description
1 polymer ?
#
loop_
_entity_poly.entity_id
_entity_poly.type
_entity_poly.pdbx_seq_one_letter_code
_entity_poly.pdbx_strand_id
1 'polypeptide(L)'
;MGSRAALLLQATPTFFSFRNCAYPKVLVQNKRLYMAKSSLEPPNVERLAETARITLTPQQVEEFGPKIRQVVDWFGQLQAIDLQSVEPALRADTKGDNLRNDEPEIFDNRDAIISAVPTYEDPYIKVPKVLNKE
;
A
#
# COMPACT_ATOMS: atom_id res chain seq x y z
N MET A 1 41.01 58.50 -14.62
CA MET A 1 40.30 58.21 -13.36
C MET A 1 39.04 57.44 -13.71
N GLY A 2 38.95 56.16 -13.35
CA GLY A 2 37.72 55.36 -13.54
C GLY A 2 37.98 53.92 -13.94
N SER A 3 38.55 53.13 -13.03
CA SER A 3 38.69 51.68 -13.15
C SER A 3 37.32 51.01 -13.23
N ARG A 4 37.09 50.19 -14.26
CA ARG A 4 35.98 49.23 -14.30
C ARG A 4 36.50 47.91 -13.75
N ALA A 5 36.17 47.61 -12.51
CA ALA A 5 36.44 46.31 -11.90
C ALA A 5 35.41 45.30 -12.43
N ALA A 6 35.89 44.25 -13.10
CA ALA A 6 35.10 43.07 -13.43
C ALA A 6 35.07 42.14 -12.21
N LEU A 7 33.89 41.97 -11.61
CA LEU A 7 33.66 40.96 -10.58
C LEU A 7 33.25 39.66 -11.26
N LEU A 8 34.20 38.74 -11.39
CA LEU A 8 33.94 37.33 -11.71
C LEU A 8 33.38 36.66 -10.45
N LEU A 9 32.09 36.29 -10.50
CA LEU A 9 31.46 35.46 -9.48
C LEU A 9 31.82 34.00 -9.78
N GLN A 10 32.83 33.46 -9.11
CA GLN A 10 33.10 32.02 -9.12
C GLN A 10 32.22 31.37 -8.05
N ALA A 11 31.22 30.60 -8.49
CA ALA A 11 30.43 29.75 -7.62
C ALA A 11 31.25 28.51 -7.24
N THR A 12 31.58 28.37 -5.96
CA THR A 12 32.13 27.13 -5.41
C THR A 12 30.99 26.12 -5.20
N PRO A 13 31.15 24.84 -5.56
CA PRO A 13 30.16 23.84 -5.19
C PRO A 13 30.29 23.58 -3.69
N THR A 14 29.24 23.85 -2.95
CA THR A 14 29.05 23.36 -1.59
C THR A 14 29.05 21.84 -1.63
N PHE A 15 30.16 21.25 -1.20
CA PHE A 15 30.26 19.82 -0.88
C PHE A 15 29.18 19.47 0.15
N PHE A 16 28.10 18.85 -0.32
CA PHE A 16 27.12 18.20 0.54
C PHE A 16 27.79 16.97 1.16
N SER A 17 28.24 17.11 2.40
CA SER A 17 28.64 16.00 3.24
C SER A 17 27.39 15.21 3.61
N PHE A 18 27.18 14.08 2.93
CA PHE A 18 26.22 13.07 3.38
C PHE A 18 26.74 12.51 4.72
N ARG A 19 26.14 13.00 5.82
CA ARG A 19 26.26 12.35 7.10
C ARG A 19 25.67 10.95 6.96
N ASN A 20 26.50 9.92 7.15
CA ASN A 20 26.04 8.57 7.42
C ASN A 20 25.10 8.61 8.64
N CYS A 21 23.79 8.60 8.41
CA CYS A 21 22.83 8.22 9.42
C CYS A 21 22.95 6.71 9.59
N ALA A 22 23.75 6.29 10.58
CA ALA A 22 23.75 4.93 11.05
C ALA A 22 22.37 4.64 11.68
N TYR A 23 21.46 4.07 10.90
CA TYR A 23 20.22 3.55 11.45
C TYR A 23 20.57 2.37 12.36
N PRO A 24 20.15 2.38 13.65
CA PRO A 24 20.32 1.22 14.48
C PRO A 24 19.49 0.10 13.87
N LYS A 25 20.09 -1.08 13.66
CA LYS A 25 19.34 -2.31 13.38
C LYS A 25 18.51 -2.60 14.62
N VAL A 26 17.27 -2.13 14.64
CA VAL A 26 16.31 -2.51 15.66
C VAL A 26 16.02 -3.99 15.43
N LEU A 27 16.66 -4.84 16.23
CA LEU A 27 16.35 -6.25 16.29
C LEU A 27 15.03 -6.37 17.07
N VAL A 28 13.93 -6.14 16.35
CA VAL A 28 12.59 -6.35 16.86
C VAL A 28 12.41 -7.86 17.00
N GLN A 29 12.77 -8.41 18.14
CA GLN A 29 12.38 -9.77 18.54
C GLN A 29 10.90 -9.74 18.91
N ASN A 30 10.05 -9.57 17.91
CA ASN A 30 8.63 -9.81 18.05
C ASN A 30 8.43 -11.33 18.11
N LYS A 31 8.54 -11.89 19.31
CA LYS A 31 8.09 -13.24 19.61
C LYS A 31 6.56 -13.26 19.51
N ARG A 32 6.04 -13.24 18.28
CA ARG A 32 4.62 -13.39 18.00
C ARG A 32 4.24 -14.82 18.32
N LEU A 33 3.57 -15.01 19.45
CA LEU A 33 2.85 -16.24 19.74
C LEU A 33 1.67 -16.33 18.76
N TYR A 34 1.83 -17.09 17.68
CA TYR A 34 0.72 -17.51 16.85
C TYR A 34 -0.06 -18.60 17.61
N MET A 35 -0.83 -18.19 18.62
CA MET A 35 -1.75 -19.08 19.31
C MET A 35 -2.94 -19.34 18.39
N ALA A 36 -2.94 -20.49 17.73
CA ALA A 36 -4.03 -20.93 16.85
C ALA A 36 -5.32 -21.10 17.67
N LYS A 37 -6.24 -20.13 17.58
CA LYS A 37 -7.63 -20.35 17.98
C LYS A 37 -8.28 -21.25 16.92
N SER A 38 -8.27 -22.54 17.20
CA SER A 38 -8.88 -23.59 16.38
C SER A 38 -10.39 -23.65 16.60
N SER A 39 -11.13 -22.85 15.84
CA SER A 39 -12.47 -23.13 15.34
C SER A 39 -12.82 -21.96 14.41
N LEU A 40 -12.69 -22.16 13.11
CA LEU A 40 -13.09 -21.14 12.14
C LEU A 40 -14.62 -21.11 12.13
N GLU A 41 -15.22 -20.09 12.73
CA GLU A 41 -16.63 -19.81 12.50
C GLU A 41 -16.87 -19.72 10.99
N PRO A 42 -17.98 -20.28 10.49
CA PRO A 42 -18.26 -20.26 9.06
C PRO A 42 -18.25 -18.81 8.56
N PRO A 43 -17.55 -18.53 7.45
CA PRO A 43 -17.39 -17.16 6.98
C PRO A 43 -18.74 -16.56 6.62
N ASN A 44 -19.05 -15.41 7.22
CA ASN A 44 -20.24 -14.63 6.86
C ASN A 44 -19.99 -13.92 5.51
N VAL A 45 -20.58 -14.46 4.45
CA VAL A 45 -20.39 -13.98 3.07
C VAL A 45 -20.94 -12.56 2.88
N GLU A 46 -22.04 -12.20 3.55
CA GLU A 46 -22.62 -10.85 3.46
C GLU A 46 -21.65 -9.80 4.01
N ARG A 47 -21.06 -10.08 5.18
CA ARG A 47 -20.07 -9.20 5.79
C ARG A 47 -18.79 -9.07 4.95
N LEU A 48 -18.35 -10.18 4.35
CA LEU A 48 -17.20 -10.17 3.44
C LEU A 48 -17.48 -9.31 2.20
N ALA A 49 -18.68 -9.43 1.63
CA ALA A 49 -19.10 -8.64 0.47
C ALA A 49 -19.17 -7.14 0.80
N GLU A 50 -19.71 -6.78 1.97
CA GLU A 50 -19.71 -5.38 2.43
C GLU A 50 -18.29 -4.83 2.57
N THR A 51 -17.38 -5.61 3.15
CA THR A 51 -15.96 -5.24 3.33
C THR A 51 -15.27 -5.03 1.99
N ALA A 52 -15.56 -5.88 0.99
CA ALA A 52 -15.02 -5.79 -0.35
C ALA A 52 -15.75 -4.77 -1.25
N ARG A 53 -16.81 -4.11 -0.76
CA ARG A 53 -17.69 -3.23 -1.55
C ARG A 53 -18.33 -3.94 -2.76
N ILE A 54 -18.67 -5.22 -2.60
CA ILE A 54 -19.34 -6.03 -3.62
C ILE A 54 -20.82 -6.17 -3.26
N THR A 55 -21.70 -5.84 -4.19
CA THR A 55 -23.15 -6.08 -4.03
C THR A 55 -23.47 -7.51 -4.45
N LEU A 56 -24.09 -8.29 -3.55
CA LEU A 56 -24.53 -9.65 -3.80
C LEU A 56 -26.03 -9.78 -3.60
N THR A 57 -26.67 -10.66 -4.37
CA THR A 57 -28.05 -11.07 -4.12
C THR A 57 -28.11 -12.19 -3.07
N PRO A 58 -29.23 -12.41 -2.37
CA PRO A 58 -29.37 -13.49 -1.40
C PRO A 58 -29.08 -14.88 -2.00
N GLN A 59 -29.48 -15.09 -3.26
CA GLN A 59 -29.19 -16.33 -3.98
C GLN A 59 -27.69 -16.54 -4.22
N GLN A 60 -26.95 -15.48 -4.55
CA GLN A 60 -25.50 -15.54 -4.73
C GLN A 60 -24.77 -15.80 -3.41
N VAL A 61 -25.29 -15.26 -2.30
CA VAL A 61 -24.75 -15.52 -0.96
C VAL A 61 -24.82 -17.01 -0.61
N GLU A 62 -25.96 -17.65 -0.87
CA GLU A 62 -26.13 -19.10 -0.67
C GLU A 62 -25.23 -19.93 -1.59
N GLU A 63 -25.05 -19.49 -2.84
CA GLU A 63 -24.19 -20.17 -3.82
C GLU A 63 -22.69 -20.06 -3.48
N PHE A 64 -22.24 -18.90 -3.01
CA PHE A 64 -20.83 -18.64 -2.75
C PHE A 64 -20.37 -19.14 -1.38
N GLY A 65 -21.26 -19.24 -0.39
CA GLY A 65 -20.96 -19.79 0.94
C GLY A 65 -20.17 -21.10 0.93
N PRO A 66 -20.65 -22.18 0.27
CA PRO A 66 -19.93 -23.45 0.23
C PRO A 66 -18.60 -23.37 -0.54
N LYS A 67 -18.52 -22.57 -1.60
CA LYS A 67 -17.29 -22.40 -2.40
C LYS A 67 -16.18 -21.74 -1.60
N ILE A 68 -16.51 -20.68 -0.86
CA ILE A 68 -15.56 -19.99 0.03
C ILE A 68 -15.12 -20.93 1.14
N ARG A 69 -16.04 -21.71 1.73
CA ARG A 69 -15.72 -22.70 2.74
C ARG A 69 -14.71 -23.73 2.24
N GLN A 70 -14.93 -24.28 1.03
CA GLN A 70 -13.99 -25.25 0.43
C GLN A 70 -12.58 -24.68 0.29
N VAL A 71 -12.45 -23.41 -0.13
CA VAL A 71 -11.14 -22.75 -0.26
C VAL A 71 -10.49 -22.58 1.11
N VAL A 72 -11.24 -22.11 2.11
CA VAL A 72 -10.73 -21.92 3.48
C VAL A 72 -10.30 -23.25 4.10
N ASP A 73 -11.09 -24.31 3.92
CA ASP A 73 -10.78 -25.66 4.41
C ASP A 73 -9.50 -26.20 3.76
N TRP A 74 -9.31 -25.94 2.46
CA TRP A 74 -8.07 -26.30 1.75
C TRP A 74 -6.85 -25.55 2.32
N PHE A 75 -6.96 -24.24 2.57
CA PHE A 75 -5.90 -23.46 3.24
C PHE A 75 -5.67 -23.90 4.70
N GLY A 76 -6.69 -24.47 5.36
CA GLY A 76 -6.59 -25.01 6.71
C GLY A 76 -5.51 -26.09 6.85
N GLN A 77 -5.17 -26.78 5.77
CA GLN A 77 -4.08 -27.79 5.75
C GLN A 77 -2.72 -27.18 6.14
N LEU A 78 -2.49 -25.90 5.86
CA LEU A 78 -1.25 -25.21 6.22
C LEU A 78 -1.06 -25.05 7.74
N GLN A 79 -2.12 -25.16 8.54
CA GLN A 79 -2.04 -25.07 10.00
C GLN A 79 -1.33 -26.28 10.63
N ALA A 80 -1.22 -27.40 9.91
CA ALA A 80 -0.49 -28.59 10.37
C ALA A 80 1.04 -28.43 10.29
N ILE A 81 1.53 -27.38 9.64
CA ILE A 81 2.96 -27.15 9.40
C ILE A 81 3.53 -26.32 10.55
N ASP A 82 4.64 -26.77 11.15
CA ASP A 82 5.38 -26.00 12.15
C ASP A 82 6.19 -24.88 11.49
N LEU A 83 5.92 -23.63 11.91
CA LEU A 83 6.57 -22.42 11.42
C LEU A 83 7.22 -21.60 12.55
N GLN A 84 7.38 -22.15 13.76
CA GLN A 84 7.89 -21.38 14.92
C GLN A 84 9.30 -20.81 14.70
N SER A 85 10.10 -21.43 13.85
CA SER A 85 11.50 -21.08 13.58
C SER A 85 11.71 -20.33 12.24
N VAL A 86 10.64 -20.09 11.47
CA VAL A 86 10.73 -19.51 10.13
C VAL A 86 10.24 -18.06 10.15
N GLU A 87 11.08 -17.13 9.66
CA GLU A 87 10.67 -15.73 9.51
C GLU A 87 9.72 -15.56 8.30
N PRO A 88 8.66 -14.73 8.41
CA PRO A 88 7.77 -14.47 7.28
C PRO A 88 8.48 -13.85 6.08
N ALA A 89 8.27 -14.41 4.89
CA ALA A 89 8.78 -13.85 3.64
C ALA A 89 7.90 -12.66 3.18
N LEU A 90 8.46 -11.44 3.17
CA LEU A 90 7.72 -10.22 2.78
C LEU A 90 7.88 -9.87 1.28
N ARG A 91 9.08 -10.07 0.72
CA ARG A 91 9.43 -9.81 -0.67
C ARG A 91 10.49 -10.82 -1.12
N ALA A 92 10.42 -11.28 -2.36
CA ALA A 92 11.37 -12.24 -2.92
C ALA A 92 12.76 -11.64 -3.13
N ASP A 93 12.82 -10.36 -3.52
CA ASP A 93 14.01 -9.58 -3.85
C ASP A 93 14.18 -8.40 -2.88
N THR A 94 14.57 -8.70 -1.63
CA THR A 94 14.81 -7.67 -0.62
C THR A 94 16.25 -7.15 -0.73
N LYS A 95 16.57 -6.42 -1.81
CA LYS A 95 17.85 -5.69 -1.91
C LYS A 95 17.61 -4.25 -2.33
N GLY A 96 17.98 -3.33 -1.43
CA GLY A 96 18.16 -1.92 -1.74
C GLY A 96 17.08 -1.00 -1.16
N ASP A 97 17.54 0.17 -0.73
CA ASP A 97 16.68 1.31 -0.46
C ASP A 97 16.26 1.91 -1.80
N ASN A 98 15.11 1.50 -2.33
CA ASN A 98 14.51 2.10 -3.52
C ASN A 98 13.82 3.42 -3.15
N LEU A 99 14.64 4.44 -2.90
CA LEU A 99 14.16 5.80 -2.65
C LEU A 99 14.00 6.53 -3.98
N ARG A 100 12.88 7.26 -4.12
CA ARG A 100 12.68 8.22 -5.21
C ARG A 100 13.46 9.49 -4.89
N ASN A 101 14.11 10.09 -5.88
CA ASN A 101 14.73 11.42 -5.74
C ASN A 101 13.68 12.48 -5.43
N ASP A 102 14.04 13.47 -4.61
CA ASP A 102 13.16 14.60 -4.27
C ASP A 102 13.25 15.71 -5.33
N GLU A 103 12.89 15.37 -6.56
CA GLU A 103 12.86 16.30 -7.69
C GLU A 103 11.40 16.47 -8.17
N PRO A 104 10.95 17.70 -8.44
CA PRO A 104 9.60 17.94 -8.94
C PRO A 104 9.51 17.57 -10.42
N GLU A 105 8.53 16.74 -10.76
CA GLU A 105 8.19 16.36 -12.14
C GLU A 105 6.85 16.97 -12.53
N ILE A 106 6.80 17.58 -13.72
CA ILE A 106 5.56 18.09 -14.30
C ILE A 106 4.89 16.95 -15.05
N PHE A 107 3.60 16.74 -14.81
CA PHE A 107 2.82 15.76 -15.55
C PHE A 107 2.21 16.41 -16.78
N ASP A 108 2.66 16.00 -17.98
CA ASP A 108 2.33 16.70 -19.22
C ASP A 108 0.88 16.49 -19.71
N ASN A 109 0.22 15.39 -19.34
CA ASN A 109 -1.06 14.99 -19.94
C ASN A 109 -2.24 14.96 -18.97
N ARG A 110 -2.55 16.13 -18.38
CA ARG A 110 -3.71 16.27 -17.48
C ARG A 110 -5.04 15.91 -18.16
N ASP A 111 -5.18 16.22 -19.43
CA ASP A 111 -6.41 15.98 -20.19
C ASP A 111 -6.74 14.49 -20.30
N ALA A 112 -5.73 13.61 -20.43
CA ALA A 112 -5.93 12.17 -20.40
C ALA A 112 -6.52 11.68 -19.07
N ILE A 113 -6.07 12.24 -17.94
CA ILE A 113 -6.63 11.89 -16.61
C ILE A 113 -8.10 12.28 -16.56
N ILE A 114 -8.45 13.50 -16.99
CA ILE A 114 -9.82 14.01 -16.97
C ILE A 114 -10.71 13.16 -17.89
N SER A 115 -10.21 12.78 -19.07
CA SER A 115 -10.96 11.95 -20.03
C SER A 115 -11.28 10.55 -19.50
N ALA A 116 -10.51 10.04 -18.54
CA ALA A 116 -10.75 8.74 -17.91
C ALA A 116 -11.82 8.81 -16.80
N VAL A 117 -12.23 10.00 -16.36
CA VAL A 117 -13.22 10.17 -15.29
C VAL A 117 -14.63 10.11 -15.87
N PRO A 118 -15.50 9.19 -15.40
CA PRO A 118 -16.86 9.06 -15.95
C PRO A 118 -17.73 10.31 -15.84
N THR A 119 -17.61 11.05 -14.73
CA THR A 119 -18.40 12.26 -14.47
C THR A 119 -17.56 13.29 -13.72
N TYR A 120 -17.41 14.48 -14.28
CA TYR A 120 -16.68 15.59 -13.67
C TYR A 120 -17.38 16.92 -13.96
N GLU A 121 -17.07 17.93 -13.15
CA GLU A 121 -17.50 19.31 -13.31
C GLU A 121 -16.27 20.17 -12.99
N ASP A 122 -15.61 20.70 -14.02
CA ASP A 122 -14.28 21.31 -13.88
C ASP A 122 -14.24 22.36 -12.77
N PRO A 123 -13.29 22.28 -11.81
CA PRO A 123 -12.11 21.38 -11.75
C PRO A 123 -12.29 20.09 -10.90
N TYR A 124 -13.52 19.69 -10.58
CA TYR A 124 -13.83 18.64 -9.59
C TYR A 124 -14.38 17.34 -10.20
N ILE A 125 -14.13 16.22 -9.51
CA ILE A 125 -14.75 14.93 -9.82
C ILE A 125 -16.10 14.85 -9.10
N LYS A 126 -17.16 14.47 -9.83
CA LYS A 126 -18.50 14.39 -9.27
C LYS A 126 -18.72 13.00 -8.66
N VAL A 127 -18.96 12.96 -7.34
CA VAL A 127 -19.27 11.74 -6.59
C VAL A 127 -20.63 11.86 -5.89
N PRO A 128 -21.33 10.74 -5.63
CA PRO A 128 -22.51 10.75 -4.78
C PRO A 128 -22.20 11.37 -3.42
N LYS A 129 -23.16 12.13 -2.89
CA LYS A 129 -23.02 12.77 -1.58
C LYS A 129 -22.79 11.70 -0.50
N VAL A 130 -21.73 11.86 0.28
CA VAL A 130 -21.47 11.01 1.45
C VAL A 130 -22.50 11.36 2.52
N LEU A 131 -23.35 10.40 2.84
CA LEU A 131 -24.27 10.47 3.97
C LEU A 131 -23.67 9.62 5.10
N ASN A 132 -23.69 10.13 6.32
CA ASN A 132 -23.36 9.31 7.48
C ASN A 132 -24.48 8.30 7.68
N LYS A 133 -24.14 7.00 7.75
CA LYS A 133 -25.07 6.00 8.27
C LYS A 133 -25.09 6.18 9.78
N GLU A 134 -26.27 6.47 10.35
CA GLU A 134 -26.53 6.28 11.78
C GLU A 134 -26.54 4.79 12.14
#